data_AF-A0A2A7EAU5-F1
#
_entry.id   AF-A0A2A7EAU5-F1
#
_cell.length_a   1.000
_cell.length_b   1.000
_cell.length_c   1.000
_cell.angle_alpha   90.00
_cell.angle_beta   90.00
_cell.angle_gamma   90.00
#
_symmetry.space_group_name_H-M   'P 1'
#
loop_
_entity.id
_entity.type
_entity.pdbx_description
1 polymer ?
#
loop_
_entity_poly.entity_id
_entity_poly.type
_entity_poly.pdbx_seq_one_letter_code
_entity_poly.pdbx_strand_id
1 'polypeptide(L)'
;MLFKWIVGICITIMVIITSIVGGNKLLAYVEKENKNIQTQRVANEKEKKVAEEASQVSEGEIISTMHKMVHQKVKSSEKWGFVEMTTKEIYSIKKGIENSIGFQYKTKLLSIINRWEKGDFSQTVEEHNFLWSLQGGDTGKATERLSSEEEKQYIKEMKAK
;
A
#
# COMPACT_ATOMS: atom_id res chain seq x y z
N MET A 1 49.61 -57.46 33.57
CA MET A 1 49.74 -56.22 32.76
C MET A 1 48.67 -56.07 31.67
N LEU A 2 48.10 -57.16 31.12
CA LEU A 2 47.00 -57.10 30.12
C LEU A 2 45.70 -56.43 30.62
N PHE A 3 45.31 -56.64 31.88
CA PHE A 3 44.02 -56.16 32.41
C PHE A 3 43.90 -54.63 32.49
N LYS A 4 45.02 -53.91 32.66
CA LYS A 4 45.05 -52.44 32.74
C LYS A 4 44.88 -51.78 31.35
N TRP A 5 45.22 -52.48 30.27
CA TRP A 5 45.05 -52.00 28.90
C TRP A 5 43.61 -52.19 28.38
N ILE A 6 42.94 -53.28 28.76
CA ILE A 6 41.55 -53.56 28.38
C ILE A 6 40.59 -52.53 29.00
N VAL A 7 40.79 -52.18 30.28
CA VAL A 7 39.98 -51.15 30.97
C VAL A 7 40.17 -49.76 30.32
N GLY A 8 41.38 -49.43 29.88
CA GLY A 8 41.66 -48.17 29.18
C GLY A 8 40.96 -48.05 27.82
N ILE A 9 40.88 -49.15 27.05
CA ILE A 9 40.21 -49.18 25.74
C ILE A 9 38.69 -49.05 25.87
N CYS A 10 38.07 -49.65 26.90
CA CYS A 10 36.63 -49.51 27.11
C CYS A 10 36.22 -48.07 27.47
N ILE A 11 37.04 -47.34 28.24
CA ILE A 11 36.75 -45.96 28.63
C ILE A 11 36.83 -45.02 27.41
N THR A 12 37.81 -45.20 26.51
CA THR A 12 37.92 -44.36 25.30
C THR A 12 36.75 -44.60 24.33
N ILE A 13 36.31 -45.85 24.16
CA ILE A 13 35.13 -46.18 23.34
C ILE A 13 33.85 -45.55 23.92
N MET A 14 33.68 -45.55 25.24
CA MET A 14 32.50 -44.97 25.89
C MET A 14 32.44 -43.43 25.73
N VAL A 15 33.59 -42.74 25.76
CA VAL A 15 33.70 -41.29 25.49
C VAL A 15 33.39 -40.96 24.03
N ILE A 16 33.80 -41.82 23.08
CA ILE A 16 33.50 -41.65 21.66
C ILE A 16 32.00 -41.84 21.40
N ILE A 17 31.36 -42.85 22.00
CA ILE A 17 29.92 -43.10 21.84
C ILE A 17 29.08 -41.97 22.45
N THR A 18 29.43 -41.45 23.63
CA THR A 18 28.71 -40.31 24.23
C THR A 18 28.87 -39.04 23.39
N SER A 19 30.03 -38.85 22.76
CA SER A 19 30.29 -37.75 21.83
C SER A 19 29.47 -37.86 20.54
N ILE A 20 29.34 -39.07 19.96
CA ILE A 20 28.54 -39.34 18.76
C ILE A 20 27.03 -39.18 19.05
N VAL A 21 26.53 -39.76 20.15
CA VAL A 21 25.11 -39.66 20.53
C VAL A 21 24.72 -38.23 20.92
N GLY A 22 25.59 -37.53 21.66
CA GLY A 22 25.43 -36.12 21.98
C GLY A 22 25.41 -35.22 20.74
N GLY A 23 26.31 -35.49 19.78
CA GLY A 23 26.36 -34.82 18.49
C GLY A 23 25.06 -34.96 17.68
N ASN A 24 24.51 -36.18 17.57
CA ASN A 24 23.25 -36.42 16.85
C ASN A 24 22.06 -35.69 17.50
N LYS A 25 22.00 -35.65 18.83
CA LYS A 25 20.94 -34.92 19.55
C LYS A 25 21.06 -33.40 19.37
N LEU A 26 22.28 -32.87 19.35
CA LEU A 26 22.55 -31.46 19.08
C LEU A 26 22.18 -31.07 17.63
N LEU A 27 22.54 -31.91 16.65
CA LEU A 27 22.19 -31.67 15.25
C LEU A 27 20.68 -31.65 15.04
N ALA A 28 19.94 -32.60 15.63
CA ALA A 28 18.47 -32.62 15.56
C ALA A 28 17.82 -31.39 16.23
N TYR A 29 18.42 -30.89 17.32
CA TYR A 29 17.98 -29.66 17.98
C TYR A 29 18.19 -28.44 17.07
N VAL A 30 19.39 -28.30 16.47
CA VAL A 30 19.73 -27.20 15.55
C VAL A 30 18.87 -27.24 14.28
N GLU A 31 18.59 -28.42 13.73
CA GLU A 31 17.72 -28.56 12.56
C GLU A 31 16.27 -28.15 12.86
N LYS A 32 15.75 -28.54 14.03
CA LYS A 32 14.42 -28.14 14.49
C LYS A 32 14.33 -26.63 14.71
N GLU A 33 15.33 -26.03 15.35
CA GLU A 33 15.43 -24.58 15.56
C GLU A 33 15.46 -23.83 14.21
N ASN A 34 16.29 -24.27 13.26
CA ASN A 34 16.36 -23.70 11.92
C ASN A 34 15.03 -23.81 11.16
N LYS A 35 14.34 -24.94 11.25
CA LYS A 35 13.02 -25.13 10.62
C LYS A 35 11.97 -24.20 11.23
N ASN A 36 12.00 -23.99 12.55
CA ASN A 36 11.11 -23.05 13.22
C ASN A 36 11.39 -21.61 12.80
N ILE A 37 12.67 -21.20 12.75
CA ILE A 37 13.10 -19.88 12.27
C ILE A 37 12.63 -19.68 10.83
N GLN A 38 12.80 -20.67 9.96
CA GLN A 38 12.37 -20.57 8.56
C GLN A 38 10.85 -20.45 8.45
N THR A 39 10.10 -21.24 9.23
CA THR A 39 8.63 -21.19 9.28
C THR A 39 8.13 -19.83 9.75
N GLN A 40 8.76 -19.27 10.78
CA GLN A 40 8.45 -17.94 11.30
C GLN A 40 8.77 -16.82 10.29
N ARG A 41 9.88 -16.94 9.54
CA ARG A 41 10.22 -15.98 8.47
C ARG A 41 9.17 -16.00 7.35
N VAL A 42 8.74 -17.17 6.92
CA VAL A 42 7.69 -17.32 5.88
C VAL A 42 6.35 -16.79 6.38
N ALA A 43 6.00 -17.02 7.65
CA ALA A 43 4.79 -16.47 8.26
C ALA A 43 4.82 -14.94 8.31
N ASN A 44 5.92 -14.34 8.79
CA ASN A 44 6.09 -12.88 8.84
C ASN A 44 6.07 -12.23 7.45
N GLU A 45 6.65 -12.89 6.44
CA GLU A 45 6.63 -12.40 5.06
C GLU A 45 5.23 -12.48 4.44
N LYS A 46 4.47 -13.54 4.75
CA LYS A 46 3.06 -13.64 4.37
C LYS A 46 2.20 -12.60 5.09
N GLU A 47 2.38 -12.38 6.38
CA GLU A 47 1.65 -11.34 7.13
C GLU A 47 1.97 -9.95 6.60
N LYS A 48 3.24 -9.67 6.26
CA LYS A 48 3.63 -8.42 5.63
C LYS A 48 2.96 -8.23 4.27
N LYS A 49 2.93 -9.27 3.42
CA LYS A 49 2.25 -9.22 2.13
C LYS A 49 0.74 -9.04 2.27
N VAL A 50 0.11 -9.75 3.20
CA VAL A 50 -1.33 -9.62 3.48
C VAL A 50 -1.66 -8.23 4.04
N ALA A 51 -0.80 -7.67 4.89
CA ALA A 51 -0.96 -6.29 5.37
C ALA A 51 -0.75 -5.25 4.26
N GLU A 52 0.21 -5.47 3.36
CA GLU A 52 0.41 -4.63 2.17
C GLU A 52 -0.78 -4.70 1.22
N GLU A 53 -1.34 -5.89 0.96
CA GLU A 53 -2.51 -6.09 0.09
C GLU A 53 -3.81 -5.56 0.72
N ALA A 54 -4.02 -5.73 2.03
CA ALA A 54 -5.20 -5.23 2.73
C ALA A 54 -5.21 -3.70 2.94
N SER A 55 -4.06 -3.03 2.74
CA SER A 55 -3.90 -1.57 2.88
C SER A 55 -3.97 -0.81 1.55
N GLN A 56 -4.09 -1.48 0.41
CA GLN A 56 -4.02 -0.82 -0.90
C GLN A 56 -5.38 -0.21 -1.27
N VAL A 57 -5.45 1.13 -1.29
CA VAL A 57 -6.59 1.87 -1.85
C VAL A 57 -6.74 1.48 -3.33
N SER A 58 -7.96 1.15 -3.74
CA SER A 58 -8.23 0.77 -5.13
C SER A 58 -8.12 1.96 -6.09
N GLU A 59 -7.86 1.69 -7.38
CA GLU A 59 -7.82 2.75 -8.39
C GLU A 59 -9.16 3.48 -8.50
N GLY A 60 -10.27 2.74 -8.37
CA GLY A 60 -11.62 3.32 -8.38
C GLY A 60 -11.85 4.29 -7.23
N GLU A 61 -11.36 3.99 -6.02
CA GLU A 61 -11.45 4.90 -4.87
C GLU A 61 -10.61 6.17 -5.07
N ILE A 62 -9.41 6.05 -5.64
CA ILE A 62 -8.58 7.19 -6.01
C ILE A 62 -9.28 8.06 -7.06
N ILE A 63 -9.79 7.46 -8.14
CA ILE A 63 -10.54 8.17 -9.20
C ILE A 63 -11.75 8.90 -8.61
N SER A 64 -12.55 8.20 -7.81
CA SER A 64 -13.73 8.76 -7.14
C SER A 64 -13.36 9.93 -6.23
N THR A 65 -12.27 9.82 -5.48
CA THR A 65 -11.82 10.90 -4.58
C THR A 65 -11.32 12.10 -5.35
N MET A 66 -10.49 11.89 -6.38
CA MET A 66 -10.03 12.96 -7.27
C MET A 66 -11.20 13.66 -7.97
N HIS A 67 -12.22 12.92 -8.42
CA HIS A 67 -13.40 13.49 -9.06
C HIS A 67 -14.18 14.40 -8.09
N LYS A 68 -14.42 13.93 -6.86
CA LYS A 68 -15.07 14.72 -5.80
C LYS A 68 -14.26 15.95 -5.38
N MET A 69 -12.93 15.87 -5.44
CA MET A 69 -12.03 17.00 -5.19
C MET A 69 -12.18 18.07 -6.26
N VAL A 70 -12.16 17.70 -7.55
CA VAL A 70 -12.18 18.68 -8.65
C VAL A 70 -13.56 19.34 -8.84
N HIS A 71 -14.63 18.80 -8.24
CA HIS A 71 -15.95 19.46 -8.20
C HIS A 71 -15.89 20.93 -7.72
N GLN A 72 -14.97 21.29 -6.81
CA GLN A 72 -14.82 22.68 -6.35
C GLN A 72 -14.17 23.63 -7.36
N LYS A 73 -13.68 23.11 -8.49
CA LYS A 73 -12.94 23.88 -9.52
C LYS A 73 -13.74 24.10 -10.81
N VAL A 74 -14.88 23.44 -10.99
CA VAL A 74 -15.61 23.41 -12.26
C VAL A 74 -17.09 23.67 -12.10
N LYS A 75 -17.75 24.20 -13.14
CA LYS A 75 -19.21 24.22 -13.27
C LYS A 75 -19.67 22.98 -13.98
N SER A 76 -20.68 22.35 -13.40
CA SER A 76 -21.32 21.15 -13.88
C SER A 76 -22.79 21.19 -13.45
N SER A 77 -23.69 20.66 -14.28
CA SER A 77 -25.12 20.59 -13.97
C SER A 77 -25.40 19.74 -12.73
N GLU A 78 -24.56 18.73 -12.45
CA GLU A 78 -24.70 17.82 -11.32
C GLU A 78 -23.34 17.47 -10.74
N LYS A 79 -23.25 17.42 -9.41
CA LYS A 79 -22.04 17.06 -8.66
C LYS A 79 -22.42 16.18 -7.49
N TRP A 80 -21.95 14.95 -7.45
CA TRP A 80 -22.31 14.00 -6.39
C TRP A 80 -21.14 13.74 -5.44
N GLY A 81 -21.35 14.09 -4.17
CA GLY A 81 -20.31 14.05 -3.16
C GLY A 81 -19.30 15.20 -3.26
N PHE A 82 -18.52 15.35 -2.21
CA PHE A 82 -17.53 16.40 -2.07
C PHE A 82 -16.40 15.91 -1.18
N VAL A 83 -15.18 16.18 -1.61
CA VAL A 83 -13.97 16.06 -0.80
C VAL A 83 -13.25 17.38 -0.99
N GLU A 84 -12.97 18.10 0.08
CA GLU A 84 -12.26 19.38 -0.05
C GLU A 84 -10.85 19.12 -0.59
N MET A 85 -10.50 19.80 -1.69
CA MET A 85 -9.17 19.75 -2.28
C MET A 85 -8.19 20.56 -1.42
N THR A 86 -7.76 19.97 -0.30
CA THR A 86 -6.71 20.52 0.57
C THR A 86 -5.34 19.97 0.16
N THR A 87 -4.26 20.65 0.56
CA THR A 87 -2.89 20.16 0.37
C THR A 87 -2.68 18.77 0.99
N LYS A 88 -3.33 18.51 2.13
CA LYS A 88 -3.29 17.20 2.80
C LYS A 88 -3.92 16.12 1.93
N GLU A 89 -5.11 16.37 1.37
CA GLU A 89 -5.79 15.40 0.50
C GLU A 89 -5.01 15.18 -0.80
N ILE A 90 -4.48 16.24 -1.42
CA ILE A 90 -3.61 16.11 -2.61
C ILE A 90 -2.41 15.20 -2.33
N TYR A 91 -1.71 15.41 -1.21
CA TYR A 91 -0.56 14.60 -0.83
C TYR A 91 -0.95 13.14 -0.53
N SER A 92 -2.06 12.94 0.19
CA SER A 92 -2.57 11.61 0.52
C SER A 92 -2.88 10.80 -0.75
N ILE A 93 -3.59 11.42 -1.70
CA ILE A 93 -3.94 10.80 -2.99
C ILE A 93 -2.70 10.54 -3.83
N LYS A 94 -1.77 11.50 -3.93
CA LYS A 94 -0.51 11.31 -4.64
C LYS A 94 0.26 10.12 -4.11
N LYS A 95 0.42 10.01 -2.78
CA LYS A 95 1.08 8.87 -2.13
C LYS A 95 0.36 7.55 -2.41
N GLY A 96 -0.98 7.56 -2.42
CA GLY A 96 -1.80 6.40 -2.79
C GLY A 96 -1.52 5.93 -4.21
N ILE A 97 -1.44 6.86 -5.16
CA ILE A 97 -1.11 6.56 -6.56
C ILE A 97 0.35 6.08 -6.71
N GLU A 98 1.31 6.72 -6.03
CA GLU A 98 2.73 6.36 -6.10
C GLU A 98 2.98 4.93 -5.62
N ASN A 99 2.34 4.55 -4.49
CA ASN A 99 2.49 3.22 -3.88
C ASN A 99 1.63 2.13 -4.51
N SER A 100 0.73 2.47 -5.44
CA SER A 100 -0.16 1.48 -6.04
C SER A 100 0.56 0.60 -7.07
N ILE A 101 0.16 -0.66 -7.14
CA ILE A 101 0.63 -1.62 -8.14
C ILE A 101 -0.54 -1.96 -9.06
N GLY A 102 -0.33 -1.92 -10.38
CA GLY A 102 -1.33 -2.37 -11.36
C GLY A 102 -2.45 -1.37 -11.71
N PHE A 103 -2.40 -0.13 -11.21
CA PHE A 103 -3.31 0.93 -11.64
C PHE A 103 -3.21 1.18 -13.15
N GLN A 104 -4.34 1.07 -13.86
CA GLN A 104 -4.41 1.20 -15.32
C GLN A 104 -4.10 2.63 -15.77
N TYR A 105 -4.52 3.63 -15.00
CA TYR A 105 -4.41 5.06 -15.29
C TYR A 105 -3.33 5.77 -14.48
N LYS A 106 -2.44 5.02 -13.81
CA LYS A 106 -1.41 5.55 -12.88
C LYS A 106 -0.69 6.80 -13.40
N THR A 107 -0.14 6.72 -14.62
CA THR A 107 0.61 7.85 -15.24
C THR A 107 -0.27 9.09 -15.43
N LYS A 108 -1.53 8.91 -15.86
CA LYS A 108 -2.46 10.02 -16.07
C LYS A 108 -2.90 10.62 -14.73
N LEU A 109 -3.22 9.80 -13.73
CA LEU A 109 -3.57 10.24 -12.37
C LEU A 109 -2.41 11.00 -11.72
N LEU A 110 -1.17 10.51 -11.83
CA LEU A 110 0.03 11.23 -11.37
C LEU A 110 0.21 12.57 -12.08
N SER A 111 0.00 12.62 -13.40
CA SER A 111 0.09 13.88 -14.13
C SER A 111 -0.91 14.93 -13.64
N ILE A 112 -2.14 14.51 -13.32
CA ILE A 112 -3.19 15.40 -12.81
C ILE A 112 -2.86 15.87 -11.39
N ILE A 113 -2.59 14.94 -10.46
CA ILE A 113 -2.36 15.29 -9.06
C ILE A 113 -1.10 16.15 -8.87
N ASN A 114 -0.06 15.95 -9.69
CA ASN A 114 1.14 16.79 -9.66
C ASN A 114 0.92 18.21 -10.18
N ARG A 115 -0.09 18.46 -11.04
CA ARG A 115 -0.49 19.82 -11.40
C ARG A 115 -1.23 20.48 -10.24
N TRP A 116 -2.18 19.78 -9.64
CA TRP A 116 -2.92 20.28 -8.48
C TRP A 116 -1.99 20.62 -7.31
N GLU A 117 -0.99 19.78 -7.04
CA GLU A 117 0.06 20.04 -6.04
C GLU A 117 0.83 21.33 -6.30
N LYS A 118 1.06 21.69 -7.57
CA LYS A 118 1.70 22.95 -7.99
C LYS A 118 0.75 24.15 -8.04
N GLY A 119 -0.52 23.95 -7.70
CA GLY A 119 -1.56 24.97 -7.82
C GLY A 119 -2.00 25.26 -9.26
N ASP A 120 -1.63 24.40 -10.22
CA ASP A 120 -2.08 24.52 -11.60
C ASP A 120 -3.47 23.87 -11.76
N PHE A 121 -4.48 24.72 -11.85
CA PHE A 121 -5.88 24.34 -12.07
C PHE A 121 -6.38 24.74 -13.45
N SER A 122 -5.46 24.97 -14.41
CA SER A 122 -5.83 25.44 -15.75
C SER A 122 -6.62 24.41 -16.57
N GLN A 123 -6.48 23.11 -16.25
CA GLN A 123 -7.09 22.00 -16.98
C GLN A 123 -8.20 21.27 -16.20
N THR A 124 -8.74 21.88 -15.14
CA THR A 124 -9.68 21.18 -14.24
C THR A 124 -10.97 20.73 -14.91
N VAL A 125 -11.39 21.38 -16.01
CA VAL A 125 -12.56 20.96 -16.81
C VAL A 125 -12.27 19.65 -17.53
N GLU A 126 -11.12 19.55 -18.21
CA GLU A 126 -10.69 18.34 -18.92
C GLU A 126 -10.39 17.20 -17.95
N GLU A 127 -9.76 17.51 -16.82
CA GLU A 127 -9.44 16.55 -15.76
C GLU A 127 -10.70 16.01 -15.09
N HIS A 128 -11.66 16.88 -14.77
CA HIS A 128 -12.98 16.47 -14.31
C HIS A 128 -13.63 15.53 -15.31
N ASN A 129 -13.71 15.94 -16.58
CA ASN A 129 -14.40 15.16 -17.61
C ASN A 129 -13.70 13.82 -17.90
N PHE A 130 -12.38 13.76 -17.76
CA PHE A 130 -11.64 12.50 -17.79
C PHE A 130 -12.06 11.58 -16.63
N LEU A 131 -11.98 12.04 -15.38
CA LEU A 131 -12.34 11.25 -14.20
C LEU A 131 -13.82 10.81 -14.23
N TRP A 132 -14.71 11.73 -14.61
CA TRP A 132 -16.13 11.49 -14.84
C TRP A 132 -16.38 10.39 -15.88
N SER A 133 -15.65 10.41 -17.00
CA SER A 133 -15.80 9.39 -18.05
C SER A 133 -15.39 7.99 -17.57
N LEU A 134 -14.38 7.90 -16.69
CA LEU A 134 -13.96 6.63 -16.07
C LEU A 134 -15.01 6.05 -15.12
N GLN A 135 -15.95 6.88 -14.65
CA GLN A 135 -17.05 6.47 -13.77
C GLN A 135 -18.35 6.21 -14.53
N GLY A 136 -18.30 6.09 -15.86
CA GLY A 136 -19.46 5.75 -16.70
C GLY A 136 -20.33 6.95 -17.10
N GLY A 137 -19.77 8.16 -17.07
CA GLY A 137 -20.40 9.46 -17.34
C GLY A 137 -21.76 9.47 -18.05
N ASP A 138 -22.75 10.08 -17.38
CA ASP A 138 -24.13 10.26 -17.86
C ASP A 138 -24.52 11.75 -17.77
N THR A 139 -24.86 12.22 -16.58
CA THR A 139 -25.11 13.64 -16.27
C THR A 139 -23.89 14.31 -15.64
N GLY A 140 -23.87 15.64 -15.62
CA GLY A 140 -22.86 16.38 -14.84
C GLY A 140 -21.49 16.51 -15.49
N LYS A 141 -21.41 16.56 -16.83
CA LYS A 141 -20.18 16.94 -17.52
C LYS A 141 -19.84 18.42 -17.24
N ALA A 142 -18.57 18.71 -16.97
CA ALA A 142 -18.12 20.07 -16.72
C ALA A 142 -18.00 20.89 -18.00
N THR A 143 -18.40 22.17 -17.93
CA THR A 143 -18.41 23.10 -19.07
C THR A 143 -17.41 24.24 -18.93
N GLU A 144 -17.17 24.70 -17.71
CA GLU A 144 -16.26 25.82 -17.43
C GLU A 144 -15.64 25.71 -16.04
N ARG A 145 -14.62 26.54 -15.77
CA ARG A 145 -14.03 26.67 -14.43
C ARG A 145 -14.89 27.61 -13.58
N LEU A 146 -14.92 27.32 -12.28
CA LEU A 146 -15.46 28.27 -11.31
C LEU A 146 -14.49 29.46 -11.18
N SER A 147 -15.04 30.66 -10.94
CA SER A 147 -14.27 31.79 -10.44
C SER A 147 -13.81 31.54 -9.00
N SER A 148 -12.87 32.35 -8.52
CA SER A 148 -12.40 32.28 -7.12
C SER A 148 -13.54 32.47 -6.11
N GLU A 149 -14.49 33.34 -6.42
CA GLU A 149 -15.66 33.63 -5.59
C GLU A 149 -16.66 32.47 -5.61
N GLU A 150 -16.93 31.91 -6.79
CA GLU A 150 -17.82 30.76 -6.94
C GLU A 150 -17.23 29.52 -6.24
N GLU A 151 -15.92 29.27 -6.34
CA GLU A 151 -15.25 28.19 -5.61
C GLU A 151 -15.40 28.35 -4.09
N LYS A 152 -15.10 29.55 -3.56
CA LYS A 152 -15.23 29.83 -2.12
C LYS A 152 -16.65 29.59 -1.62
N GLN A 153 -17.64 30.03 -2.40
CA GLN A 153 -19.05 29.82 -2.08
C GLN A 153 -19.41 28.33 -2.10
N TYR A 154 -18.99 27.60 -3.13
CA TYR A 154 -19.22 26.15 -3.24
C TYR A 154 -18.64 25.37 -2.07
N ILE A 155 -17.39 25.65 -1.67
CA ILE A 155 -16.75 24.99 -0.51
C ILE A 155 -17.53 25.29 0.77
N LYS A 156 -17.96 26.55 0.98
CA LYS A 156 -18.75 26.94 2.15
C LYS A 156 -20.07 26.18 2.21
N GLU A 157 -20.79 26.08 1.09
CA GLU A 157 -22.06 25.34 1.00
C GLU A 157 -21.87 23.85 1.27
N MET A 158 -20.84 23.22 0.71
CA MET A 158 -20.59 21.80 0.91
C MET A 158 -20.13 21.46 2.33
N LYS A 159 -19.46 22.39 3.04
CA LYS A 159 -19.09 22.24 4.45
C LYS A 159 -20.27 22.42 5.42
N ALA A 160 -21.33 23.07 4.98
CA ALA A 160 -22.51 23.33 5.81
C ALA A 160 -23.56 22.20 5.74
N LYS A 161 -23.36 21.22 4.85
CA LYS A 161 -24.19 20.01 4.71
C LYS A 161 -23.63 18.89 5.58
#